data_AF-A0A963A975-F1
#
_entry.id   AF-A0A963A975-F1
#
_cell.length_a   1.000
_cell.length_b   1.000
_cell.length_c   1.000
_cell.angle_alpha   90.00
_cell.angle_beta   90.00
_cell.angle_gamma   90.00
#
_symmetry.space_group_name_H-M   'P 1'
#
loop_
_entity.id
_entity.type
_entity.pdbx_description
1 polymer ?
#
loop_
_entity_poly.entity_id
_entity_poly.type
_entity_poly.pdbx_seq_one_letter_code
_entity_poly.pdbx_strand_id
1 'polypeptide(L)'
;MSLILVIHLIALGIWIGVVGAEFAIEFDGMRDDASYIKAARMHYKTDIWIEIPAFTAVFITGAMMLDESHLAGLFLYKIIFALLAIICNIVCVYAVFKRRKFALVSDMEGMKSTDTAMKIGGLVIPAFMAAFVLAIWSVM
;
A
#
# COMPACT_ATOMS: atom_id res chain seq x y z
N MET A 1 7.37 -18.96 -17.25
CA MET A 1 6.53 -18.12 -16.37
C MET A 1 5.20 -17.89 -17.06
N SER A 2 4.08 -17.99 -16.36
CA SER A 2 2.78 -17.67 -16.94
C SER A 2 2.64 -16.17 -17.18
N LEU A 3 1.81 -15.76 -18.15
CA LEU A 3 1.53 -14.35 -18.41
C LEU A 3 0.96 -13.65 -17.17
N ILE A 4 0.11 -14.33 -16.41
CA ILE A 4 -0.47 -13.82 -15.16
C ILE A 4 0.62 -13.50 -14.14
N LEU A 5 1.62 -14.38 -13.99
CA LEU A 5 2.74 -14.14 -13.08
C LEU A 5 3.57 -12.91 -13.48
N VAL A 6 3.79 -12.70 -14.79
CA VAL A 6 4.49 -11.50 -15.28
C VAL A 6 3.70 -10.23 -14.93
N ILE A 7 2.39 -10.22 -15.19
CA ILE A 7 1.53 -9.08 -14.86
C ILE A 7 1.54 -8.83 -13.35
N HIS A 8 1.45 -9.88 -12.54
CA HIS A 8 1.50 -9.79 -11.08
C HIS A 8 2.78 -9.13 -10.58
N LEU A 9 3.94 -9.56 -11.10
CA LEU A 9 5.23 -9.02 -10.68
C LEU A 9 5.44 -7.56 -11.13
N ILE A 10 4.94 -7.19 -12.32
CA ILE A 10 4.95 -5.80 -12.77
C ILE A 10 4.08 -4.93 -11.85
N ALA A 11 2.84 -5.36 -11.58
CA ALA A 11 1.93 -4.65 -10.68
C ALA A 11 2.52 -4.53 -9.27
N LEU A 12 3.15 -5.59 -8.76
CA LEU A 12 3.84 -5.59 -7.48
C LEU A 12 5.01 -4.61 -7.46
N GLY A 13 5.84 -4.58 -8.51
CA GLY A 13 6.94 -3.63 -8.63
C GLY A 13 6.46 -2.17 -8.66
N ILE A 14 5.37 -1.88 -9.37
CA ILE A 14 4.72 -0.57 -9.36
C ILE A 14 4.23 -0.22 -7.96
N TRP A 15 3.56 -1.16 -7.29
CA TRP A 15 3.02 -0.93 -5.94
C TRP A 15 4.13 -0.67 -4.91
N ILE A 16 5.24 -1.41 -4.96
CA ILE A 16 6.40 -1.14 -4.09
C ILE A 16 7.00 0.25 -4.40
N GLY A 17 7.14 0.58 -5.69
CA GLY A 17 7.69 1.87 -6.10
C GLY A 17 6.86 3.06 -5.62
N VAL A 18 5.53 2.94 -5.66
CA VAL A 18 4.63 4.02 -5.24
C VAL A 18 4.61 4.19 -3.71
N VAL A 19 4.62 3.11 -2.93
CA VAL A 19 4.77 3.17 -1.47
C VAL A 19 6.08 3.88 -1.08
N GLY A 20 7.16 3.61 -1.82
CA GLY A 20 8.43 4.34 -1.65
C GLY A 20 8.32 5.83 -1.97
N ALA A 21 7.60 6.20 -3.03
CA ALA A 21 7.35 7.59 -3.38
C ALA A 21 6.47 8.31 -2.34
N GLU A 22 5.46 7.63 -1.80
CA GLU A 22 4.59 8.14 -0.73
C GLU A 22 5.36 8.42 0.55
N PHE A 23 6.30 7.55 0.92
CA PHE A 23 7.19 7.82 2.06
C PHE A 23 7.96 9.13 1.87
N ALA A 24 8.47 9.40 0.67
CA ALA A 24 9.15 10.66 0.37
C ALA A 24 8.19 11.87 0.40
N ILE A 25 6.96 11.71 -0.11
CA ILE A 25 5.92 12.74 -0.07
C ILE A 25 5.53 13.08 1.38
N GLU A 26 5.30 12.09 2.22
CA GLU A 26 4.96 12.29 3.63
C GLU A 26 6.13 12.91 4.40
N PHE A 27 7.36 12.49 4.12
CA PHE A 27 8.54 13.07 4.74
C PHE A 27 8.72 14.55 4.39
N ASP A 28 8.52 14.94 3.12
CA ASP A 28 8.50 16.36 2.72
C ASP A 28 7.35 17.11 3.40
N GLY A 29 6.20 16.44 3.59
CA GLY A 29 5.02 16.98 4.25
C GLY A 29 5.21 17.34 5.73
N MET A 30 6.24 16.84 6.41
CA MET A 30 6.49 17.11 7.83
C MET A 30 7.16 18.47 8.11
N ARG A 31 7.50 19.24 7.08
CA ARG A 31 8.28 20.49 7.20
C ARG A 31 7.49 21.65 7.79
N ASP A 32 6.29 21.87 7.28
CA ASP A 32 5.38 22.96 7.67
C ASP A 32 3.95 22.64 7.20
N ASP A 33 2.97 23.44 7.66
CA ASP A 33 1.56 23.22 7.34
C ASP A 33 1.25 23.29 5.84
N ALA A 34 1.95 24.16 5.09
CA ALA A 34 1.77 24.27 3.65
C ALA A 34 2.25 23.02 2.92
N SER A 35 3.39 22.47 3.35
CA SER A 35 3.97 21.23 2.87
C SER A 35 3.09 20.04 3.24
N TYR A 36 2.50 20.02 4.44
CA TYR A 36 1.56 18.97 4.85
C TYR A 36 0.28 18.95 4.00
N ILE A 37 -0.30 20.12 3.72
CA ILE A 37 -1.46 20.25 2.81
C ILE A 37 -1.08 19.79 1.38
N LYS A 38 0.11 20.16 0.90
CA LYS A 38 0.62 19.73 -0.40
C LYS A 38 0.81 18.22 -0.45
N ALA A 39 1.40 17.62 0.58
CA ALA A 39 1.60 16.18 0.71
C ALA A 39 0.26 15.44 0.66
N ALA A 40 -0.75 15.88 1.44
CA ALA A 40 -2.07 15.26 1.42
C ALA A 40 -2.74 15.29 0.03
N ARG A 41 -2.55 16.38 -0.75
CA ARG A 41 -3.07 16.47 -2.13
C ARG A 41 -2.30 15.59 -3.10
N MET A 42 -0.99 15.48 -2.94
CA MET A 42 -0.13 14.64 -3.78
C MET A 42 -0.38 13.17 -3.50
N HIS A 43 -0.35 12.75 -2.24
CA HIS A 43 -0.63 11.38 -1.79
C HIS A 43 -1.97 10.89 -2.35
N TYR A 44 -3.05 11.66 -2.19
CA TYR A 44 -4.35 11.30 -2.76
C TYR A 44 -4.34 11.06 -4.28
N LYS A 45 -3.58 11.86 -5.05
CA LYS A 45 -3.48 11.66 -6.50
C LYS A 45 -2.70 10.39 -6.80
N THR A 46 -1.63 10.16 -6.08
CA THR A 46 -0.80 8.96 -6.19
C THR A 46 -1.63 7.70 -5.91
N ASP A 47 -2.45 7.70 -4.86
CA ASP A 47 -3.36 6.58 -4.53
C ASP A 47 -4.28 6.25 -5.69
N ILE A 48 -5.01 7.25 -6.20
CA ILE A 48 -6.04 7.02 -7.22
C ILE A 48 -5.45 6.55 -8.54
N TRP A 49 -4.36 7.15 -8.98
CA TRP A 49 -3.83 6.93 -10.32
C TRP A 49 -2.82 5.80 -10.40
N ILE A 50 -2.16 5.45 -9.30
CA ILE A 50 -1.06 4.47 -9.31
C ILE A 50 -1.32 3.38 -8.29
N GLU A 51 -1.50 3.73 -7.01
CA GLU A 51 -1.50 2.73 -5.94
C GLU A 51 -2.72 1.80 -6.00
N ILE A 52 -3.94 2.36 -6.03
CA ILE A 52 -5.19 1.59 -6.09
C ILE A 52 -5.20 0.66 -7.30
N PRO A 53 -4.91 1.12 -8.54
CA PRO A 53 -4.77 0.21 -9.68
C PRO A 53 -3.74 -0.90 -9.46
N ALA A 54 -2.56 -0.56 -8.90
CA ALA A 54 -1.47 -1.50 -8.72
C ALA A 54 -1.79 -2.59 -7.68
N PHE A 55 -2.21 -2.22 -6.46
CA PHE A 55 -2.51 -3.23 -5.43
C PHE A 55 -3.76 -4.05 -5.79
N THR A 56 -4.73 -3.45 -6.50
CA THR A 56 -5.89 -4.18 -7.01
C THR A 56 -5.47 -5.21 -8.04
N ALA A 57 -4.56 -4.86 -8.97
CA ALA A 57 -4.02 -5.81 -9.92
C ALA A 57 -3.24 -6.93 -9.24
N VAL A 58 -2.45 -6.62 -8.20
CA VAL A 58 -1.76 -7.64 -7.37
C VAL A 58 -2.76 -8.58 -6.70
N PHE A 59 -3.82 -8.05 -6.09
CA PHE A 59 -4.86 -8.86 -5.46
C PHE A 59 -5.54 -9.82 -6.45
N ILE A 60 -6.01 -9.29 -7.58
CA ILE A 60 -6.73 -10.07 -8.60
C ILE A 60 -5.82 -11.15 -9.18
N THR A 61 -4.61 -10.78 -9.64
CA THR A 61 -3.69 -11.74 -10.24
C THR A 61 -3.16 -12.76 -9.24
N GLY A 62 -2.97 -12.37 -7.97
CA GLY A 62 -2.61 -13.29 -6.89
C GLY A 62 -3.72 -14.31 -6.63
N ALA A 63 -4.98 -13.87 -6.58
CA ALA A 63 -6.12 -14.77 -6.43
C ALA A 63 -6.28 -15.73 -7.62
N MET A 64 -6.02 -15.27 -8.85
CA MET A 64 -6.06 -16.12 -10.05
C MET A 64 -4.96 -17.19 -10.09
N MET A 65 -3.84 -16.98 -9.40
CA MET A 65 -2.74 -17.94 -9.30
C MET A 65 -2.85 -18.86 -8.08
N LEU A 66 -3.88 -18.69 -7.24
CA LEU A 66 -4.04 -19.48 -6.02
C LEU A 66 -4.50 -20.90 -6.35
N ASP A 67 -3.92 -21.88 -5.67
CA ASP A 67 -4.32 -23.28 -5.73
C ASP A 67 -4.21 -23.91 -4.33
N GLU A 68 -4.68 -25.15 -4.16
CA GLU A 68 -4.68 -25.84 -2.87
C GLU A 68 -3.27 -26.06 -2.29
N SER A 69 -2.26 -26.23 -3.15
CA SER A 69 -0.87 -26.44 -2.70
C SER A 69 -0.28 -25.19 -2.04
N HIS A 70 -0.78 -24.01 -2.42
CA HIS A 70 -0.41 -22.73 -1.82
C HIS A 70 -1.01 -22.49 -0.42
N LEU A 71 -2.04 -23.25 -0.03
CA LEU A 71 -2.74 -23.08 1.24
C LEU A 71 -2.10 -23.87 2.40
N ALA A 72 -0.87 -24.33 2.23
CA ALA A 72 -0.11 -25.04 3.24
C ALA A 72 1.30 -24.46 3.41
N GLY A 73 1.91 -24.74 4.57
CA GLY A 73 3.32 -24.42 4.85
C GLY A 73 3.67 -22.94 4.77
N LEU A 74 4.91 -22.64 4.36
CA LEU A 74 5.44 -21.27 4.29
C LEU A 74 4.71 -20.38 3.28
N PHE A 75 4.16 -20.97 2.22
CA PHE A 75 3.44 -20.23 1.19
C PHE A 75 2.13 -19.65 1.72
N LEU A 76 1.43 -20.36 2.62
CA LEU A 76 0.25 -19.82 3.29
C LEU A 76 0.58 -18.56 4.09
N TYR A 77 1.69 -18.56 4.85
CA TYR A 77 2.10 -17.37 5.61
C TYR A 77 2.43 -16.19 4.69
N LYS A 78 3.08 -16.44 3.55
CA LYS A 78 3.28 -15.41 2.51
C LYS A 78 1.94 -14.79 2.08
N ILE A 79 0.91 -15.60 1.82
CA ILE A 79 -0.42 -15.12 1.43
C ILE A 79 -1.04 -14.30 2.56
N ILE A 80 -0.97 -14.76 3.81
CA ILE A 80 -1.51 -14.04 4.97
C ILE A 80 -0.88 -12.65 5.08
N PHE A 81 0.45 -12.54 5.00
CA PHE A 81 1.13 -11.25 5.06
C PHE A 81 0.85 -10.36 3.85
N ALA A 82 0.70 -10.93 2.65
CA ALA A 82 0.29 -10.18 1.46
C ALA A 82 -1.13 -9.60 1.62
N LEU A 83 -2.08 -10.37 2.16
CA LEU A 83 -3.44 -9.90 2.45
C LEU A 83 -3.44 -8.83 3.55
N LEU A 84 -2.64 -9.00 4.59
CA LEU A 84 -2.46 -7.96 5.62
C LEU A 84 -1.94 -6.66 5.03
N ALA A 85 -0.96 -6.72 4.12
CA ALA A 85 -0.46 -5.54 3.42
C ALA A 85 -1.58 -4.83 2.64
N ILE A 86 -2.41 -5.57 1.90
CA ILE A 86 -3.57 -5.01 1.17
C ILE A 86 -4.57 -4.35 2.13
N ILE A 87 -4.89 -5.00 3.26
CA ILE A 87 -5.82 -4.46 4.25
C ILE A 87 -5.29 -3.17 4.87
N CYS A 88 -4.02 -3.15 5.29
CA CYS A 88 -3.36 -1.94 5.78
C CYS A 88 -3.42 -0.83 4.72
N ASN A 89 -3.20 -1.18 3.45
CA ASN A 89 -3.24 -0.21 2.39
C ASN A 89 -4.64 0.41 2.17
N ILE A 90 -5.69 -0.41 2.26
CA ILE A 90 -7.08 0.08 2.22
C ILE A 90 -7.35 1.07 3.37
N VAL A 91 -6.82 0.80 4.57
CA VAL A 91 -6.91 1.74 5.71
C VAL A 91 -6.16 3.04 5.41
N CYS A 92 -4.99 2.97 4.77
CA CYS A 92 -4.22 4.14 4.33
C CYS A 92 -5.03 4.98 3.34
N VAL A 93 -5.56 4.37 2.28
CA VAL A 93 -6.41 5.03 1.27
C VAL A 93 -7.60 5.72 1.93
N TYR A 94 -8.30 5.05 2.85
CA TYR A 94 -9.38 5.68 3.60
C TYR A 94 -8.92 6.94 4.36
N ALA A 95 -7.78 6.86 5.05
CA ALA A 95 -7.20 7.98 5.77
C ALA A 95 -6.82 9.13 4.85
N VAL A 96 -6.19 8.84 3.70
CA VAL A 96 -5.79 9.82 2.68
C VAL A 96 -7.00 10.53 2.08
N PHE A 97 -8.07 9.80 1.74
CA PHE A 97 -9.31 10.38 1.24
C PHE A 97 -9.94 11.33 2.27
N LYS A 98 -9.97 10.94 3.54
CA LYS A 98 -10.47 11.78 4.63
C LYS A 98 -9.57 13.01 4.84
N ARG A 99 -8.25 12.82 4.90
CA ARG A 99 -7.25 13.87 5.10
C ARG A 99 -7.30 14.91 3.99
N ARG A 100 -7.48 14.50 2.73
CA ARG A 100 -7.67 15.41 1.61
C ARG A 100 -8.87 16.33 1.80
N LYS A 101 -10.01 15.83 2.29
CA LYS A 101 -11.21 16.67 2.48
C LYS A 101 -10.92 17.84 3.42
N PHE A 102 -10.19 17.59 4.50
CA PHE A 102 -9.74 18.63 5.43
C PHE A 102 -8.70 19.56 4.79
N ALA A 103 -7.74 19.03 4.02
CA ALA A 103 -6.72 19.81 3.31
C ALA A 103 -7.28 20.75 2.23
N LEU A 104 -8.50 20.49 1.73
CA LEU A 104 -9.19 21.37 0.77
C LEU A 104 -9.77 22.62 1.44
N VAL A 105 -10.06 22.56 2.74
CA VAL A 105 -10.57 23.66 3.54
C VAL A 105 -9.55 24.17 4.57
N SER A 106 -8.29 23.73 4.46
CA SER A 106 -7.19 24.06 5.38
C SER A 106 -7.49 23.76 6.87
N ASP A 107 -8.28 22.71 7.13
CA ASP A 107 -8.58 22.24 8.50
C ASP A 107 -7.45 21.34 9.03
N MET A 108 -6.49 21.95 9.73
CA MET A 108 -5.30 21.26 10.24
C MET A 108 -5.62 20.26 11.35
N GLU A 109 -6.62 20.54 12.21
CA GLU A 109 -7.04 19.60 13.25
C GLU A 109 -7.74 18.39 12.65
N GLY A 110 -8.61 18.62 11.67
CA GLY A 110 -9.23 17.56 10.87
C GLY A 110 -8.19 16.68 10.19
N MET A 111 -7.15 17.26 9.57
CA MET A 111 -6.07 16.48 8.99
C MET A 111 -5.37 15.58 10.03
N LYS A 112 -5.00 16.13 11.19
CA LYS A 112 -4.36 15.36 12.28
C LYS A 112 -5.24 14.23 12.83
N SER A 113 -6.57 14.37 12.75
CA SER A 113 -7.51 13.30 13.16
C SER A 113 -7.36 12.00 12.35
N THR A 114 -6.65 12.05 11.22
CA THR A 114 -6.39 10.89 10.36
C THR A 114 -5.10 10.15 10.68
N ASP A 115 -4.22 10.70 11.53
CA ASP A 115 -2.88 10.18 11.79
C ASP A 115 -2.87 8.75 12.32
N THR A 116 -3.83 8.38 13.18
CA THR A 116 -3.93 7.00 13.68
C THR A 116 -4.17 6.01 12.54
N ALA A 117 -5.07 6.35 11.61
CA ALA A 117 -5.36 5.51 10.47
C ALA A 117 -4.16 5.49 9.50
N MET A 118 -3.46 6.61 9.29
CA MET A 118 -2.21 6.65 8.53
C MET A 118 -1.13 5.75 9.14
N LYS A 119 -0.96 5.76 10.47
CA LYS A 119 0.01 4.90 11.17
C LYS A 119 -0.32 3.42 11.04
N ILE A 120 -1.60 3.05 11.14
CA ILE A 120 -2.06 1.69 10.87
C ILE A 120 -1.82 1.32 9.42
N GLY A 121 -2.09 2.25 8.48
CA GLY A 121 -1.82 2.06 7.07
C GLY A 121 -0.34 1.81 6.78
N GLY A 122 0.56 2.51 7.48
CA GLY A 122 2.01 2.32 7.40
C GLY A 122 2.50 0.90 7.77
N LEU A 123 1.67 0.07 8.41
CA LEU A 123 1.96 -1.35 8.62
C LEU A 123 1.99 -2.16 7.31
N VAL A 124 1.59 -1.56 6.18
CA VAL A 124 1.78 -2.11 4.84
C VAL A 124 3.25 -2.47 4.58
N ILE A 125 4.19 -1.65 5.05
CA ILE A 125 5.64 -1.85 4.84
C ILE A 125 6.14 -3.14 5.53
N PRO A 126 6.00 -3.32 6.86
CA PRO A 126 6.45 -4.56 7.50
C PRO A 126 5.70 -5.80 7.01
N ALA A 127 4.40 -5.69 6.68
CA ALA A 127 3.65 -6.79 6.09
C ALA A 127 4.21 -7.20 4.71
N PHE A 128 4.55 -6.22 3.87
CA PHE A 128 5.21 -6.46 2.60
C PHE A 128 6.56 -7.14 2.75
N MET A 129 7.40 -6.64 3.66
CA MET A 129 8.72 -7.21 3.90
C MET A 129 8.62 -8.68 4.33
N ALA A 130 7.68 -9.00 5.22
CA ALA A 130 7.43 -10.38 5.65
C ALA A 130 6.99 -11.27 4.47
N ALA A 131 6.02 -10.81 3.66
CA ALA A 131 5.57 -11.53 2.49
C ALA A 131 6.70 -11.75 1.46
N PHE A 132 7.54 -10.75 1.24
CA PHE A 132 8.66 -10.81 0.30
C PHE A 132 9.75 -11.79 0.75
N VAL A 133 10.14 -11.76 2.03
CA VAL A 133 11.11 -12.72 2.60
C VAL A 133 10.57 -14.14 2.52
N LEU A 134 9.30 -14.36 2.89
CA LEU A 134 8.67 -15.67 2.78
C LEU A 134 8.57 -16.14 1.33
N ALA A 135 8.38 -15.22 0.38
CA ALA A 135 8.38 -15.54 -1.05
C ALA A 135 9.75 -16.02 -1.54
N ILE A 136 10.84 -15.37 -1.13
CA ILE A 136 12.20 -15.81 -1.47
C ILE A 136 12.47 -17.20 -0.86
N TRP A 137 12.14 -17.37 0.43
CA TRP A 137 12.43 -18.61 1.13
C TRP A 137 11.58 -19.79 0.62
N SER A 138 10.37 -19.55 0.14
CA SER A 138 9.51 -20.61 -0.42
C SER A 138 10.00 -21.14 -1.78
N VAL A 139 11.00 -20.51 -2.40
CA VAL A 139 11.56 -20.87 -3.71
C VAL A 139 12.99 -21.41 -3.58
N MET A 140 13.61 -21.29 -2.40
CA MET A 140 14.91 -21.89 -2.07
C MET A 140 14.73 -23.32 -1.57
#